data_AF-A0A078AJ09-F1
#
_entry.id   AF-A0A078AJ09-F1
#
_cell.length_a   1.000
_cell.length_b   1.000
_cell.length_c   1.000
_cell.angle_alpha   90.00
_cell.angle_beta   90.00
_cell.angle_gamma   90.00
#
_symmetry.space_group_name_H-M   'P 1'
#
loop_
_entity.id
_entity.type
_entity.pdbx_description
1 polymer ?
#
loop_
_entity_poly.entity_id
_entity_poly.type
_entity_poly.pdbx_seq_one_letter_code
_entity_poly.pdbx_strand_id
1 'polypeptide(L)'
;MKFEEYERVIMRYGYTGRITENIIEEIAQDINLDISHLEQENSIQHYFFKNGRVFQDGVFKPDQLLKIGYLLTIHDSPRLALESLWGLINPNMEEYVENNYIKSFLEDLFYYPVDLHLEYQLKTQHKNGEIEEYLRELDETKNNAINEIFWKLDAKVSKADFIDSCGNKLTASYKIRSLVQPIRNLE
;
A
#
# COMPACT_ATOMS: atom_id res chain seq x y z
N MET A 1 -9.59 10.28 6.19
CA MET A 1 -8.31 10.28 6.90
C MET A 1 -7.19 10.50 5.92
N LYS A 2 -6.24 11.39 6.26
CA LYS A 2 -5.05 11.65 5.45
C LYS A 2 -3.94 10.65 5.78
N PHE A 3 -3.04 10.40 4.84
CA PHE A 3 -1.93 9.48 5.06
C PHE A 3 -1.04 9.89 6.24
N GLU A 4 -0.72 11.18 6.37
CA GLU A 4 0.13 11.71 7.45
C GLU A 4 -0.45 11.44 8.86
N GLU A 5 -1.78 11.44 8.98
CA GLU A 5 -2.48 11.13 10.24
C GLU A 5 -2.31 9.64 10.57
N TYR A 6 -2.56 8.78 9.58
CA TYR A 6 -2.39 7.33 9.72
C TYR A 6 -0.94 6.96 10.07
N GLU A 7 0.02 7.49 9.32
CA GLU A 7 1.45 7.27 9.52
C GLU A 7 1.86 7.64 10.94
N ARG A 8 1.45 8.81 11.43
CA ARG A 8 1.76 9.26 12.80
C ARG A 8 1.24 8.28 13.85
N VAL A 9 0.02 7.78 13.67
CA VAL A 9 -0.59 6.83 14.61
C VAL A 9 0.16 5.51 14.60
N ILE A 10 0.46 4.94 13.42
CA ILE A 10 1.21 3.69 13.32
C ILE A 10 2.62 3.83 13.90
N MET A 11 3.33 4.91 13.55
CA MET A 11 4.71 5.13 13.99
C MET A 11 4.81 5.37 15.50
N ARG A 12 3.78 5.97 16.14
CA ARG A 12 3.73 6.14 17.61
C ARG A 12 3.96 4.81 18.35
N TYR A 13 3.35 3.73 17.86
CA TYR A 13 3.47 2.40 18.47
C TYR A 13 4.57 1.55 17.81
N GLY A 14 4.83 1.74 16.52
CA GLY A 14 5.89 1.03 15.79
C GLY A 14 7.30 1.37 16.26
N TYR A 15 7.56 2.60 16.71
CA TYR A 15 8.84 2.99 17.30
C TYR A 15 9.02 2.52 18.74
N THR A 16 7.93 2.34 19.48
CA THR A 16 7.96 2.12 20.94
C THR A 16 7.70 0.67 21.35
N GLY A 17 7.20 -0.18 20.43
CA GLY A 17 6.88 -1.57 20.76
C GLY A 17 6.38 -2.42 19.59
N ARG A 18 5.74 -3.53 19.94
CA ARG A 18 5.07 -4.46 19.00
C ARG A 18 3.63 -4.01 18.85
N ILE A 19 3.17 -3.77 17.63
CA ILE A 19 1.75 -3.46 17.37
C ILE A 19 0.96 -4.76 17.49
N THR A 20 0.34 -5.00 18.64
CA THR A 20 -0.48 -6.20 18.90
C THR A 20 -1.94 -5.94 18.53
N GLU A 21 -2.78 -6.98 18.58
CA GLU A 21 -4.24 -6.85 18.36
C GLU A 21 -4.88 -5.83 19.29
N ASN A 22 -4.54 -5.84 20.58
CA ASN A 22 -5.04 -4.85 21.54
C ASN A 22 -4.70 -3.41 21.15
N ILE A 23 -3.50 -3.18 20.58
CA ILE A 23 -3.10 -1.86 20.10
C ILE A 23 -3.89 -1.48 18.85
N ILE A 24 -4.11 -2.43 17.93
CA ILE A 24 -4.96 -2.19 16.75
C ILE A 24 -6.38 -1.82 17.17
N GLU A 25 -6.95 -2.51 18.16
CA GLU A 25 -8.26 -2.18 18.72
C GLU A 25 -8.29 -0.77 19.34
N GLU A 26 -7.24 -0.40 20.08
CA GLU A 26 -7.10 0.93 20.70
C GLU A 26 -7.06 2.05 19.63
N ILE A 27 -6.35 1.84 18.52
CA ILE A 27 -6.17 2.85 17.48
C ILE A 27 -7.15 2.73 16.32
N ALA A 28 -8.04 1.75 16.32
CA ALA A 28 -8.90 1.42 15.17
C ALA A 28 -9.70 2.62 14.67
N GLN A 29 -10.24 3.43 15.58
CA GLN A 29 -10.95 4.66 15.22
C GLN A 29 -10.03 5.71 14.59
N ASP A 30 -8.81 5.88 15.12
CA ASP A 30 -7.81 6.81 14.61
C ASP A 30 -7.36 6.43 13.19
N ILE A 31 -7.34 5.14 12.87
CA ILE A 31 -6.97 4.62 11.56
C ILE A 31 -8.17 4.24 10.67
N ASN A 32 -9.39 4.64 11.05
CA ASN A 32 -10.63 4.34 10.33
C ASN A 32 -10.78 2.86 9.92
N LEU A 33 -10.41 1.95 10.82
CA LEU A 33 -10.50 0.50 10.67
C LEU A 33 -11.71 -0.01 11.46
N ASP A 34 -12.54 -0.84 10.81
CA ASP A 34 -13.65 -1.50 11.48
C ASP A 34 -13.20 -2.88 12.01
N ILE A 35 -13.02 -2.97 13.33
CA ILE A 35 -12.60 -4.22 13.99
C ILE A 35 -13.59 -5.35 13.72
N SER A 36 -14.89 -5.06 13.61
CA SER A 36 -15.88 -6.11 13.36
C SER A 36 -15.70 -6.77 11.99
N HIS A 37 -15.26 -6.00 11.00
CA HIS A 37 -14.91 -6.51 9.68
C HIS A 37 -13.52 -7.16 9.69
N LEU A 38 -12.55 -6.64 10.44
CA LEU A 38 -11.22 -7.24 10.58
C LEU A 38 -11.28 -8.70 11.09
N GLU A 39 -12.18 -8.99 12.03
CA GLU A 39 -12.35 -10.32 12.62
C GLU A 39 -13.21 -11.27 11.77
N GLN A 40 -13.82 -10.79 10.70
CA GLN A 40 -14.57 -11.61 9.75
C GLN A 40 -13.62 -12.19 8.68
N GLU A 41 -13.32 -13.49 8.76
CA GLU A 41 -12.40 -14.17 7.83
C GLU A 41 -12.77 -14.03 6.34
N ASN A 42 -14.04 -13.76 6.03
CA ASN A 42 -14.53 -13.55 4.67
C ASN A 42 -14.58 -12.08 4.23
N SER A 43 -14.06 -11.15 5.04
CA SER A 43 -14.00 -9.73 4.69
C SER A 43 -12.69 -9.38 3.99
N ILE A 44 -12.72 -8.42 3.08
CA ILE A 44 -11.51 -7.90 2.45
C ILE A 44 -10.55 -7.29 3.48
N GLN A 45 -11.07 -6.70 4.56
CA GLN A 45 -10.23 -6.09 5.62
C GLN A 45 -9.43 -7.15 6.38
N HIS A 46 -10.02 -8.32 6.65
CA HIS A 46 -9.29 -9.44 7.22
C HIS A 46 -8.13 -9.87 6.32
N TYR A 47 -8.36 -10.00 5.01
CA TYR A 47 -7.32 -10.31 4.05
C TYR A 47 -6.22 -9.24 4.04
N PHE A 48 -6.57 -7.96 4.13
CA PHE A 48 -5.60 -6.87 4.17
C PHE A 48 -4.72 -6.89 5.40
N PHE A 49 -5.28 -7.11 6.58
CA PHE A 49 -4.59 -6.85 7.84
C PHE A 49 -4.14 -8.13 8.58
N LYS A 50 -4.85 -9.25 8.44
CA LYS A 50 -4.56 -10.53 9.14
C LYS A 50 -3.84 -11.56 8.27
N ASN A 51 -3.40 -11.20 7.05
CA ASN A 51 -2.58 -12.11 6.25
C ASN A 51 -1.17 -12.28 6.85
N GLY A 52 -0.51 -13.39 6.50
CA GLY A 52 0.80 -13.74 7.04
C GLY A 52 1.94 -12.77 6.67
N ARG A 53 1.78 -11.82 5.75
CA ARG A 53 2.79 -10.77 5.52
C ARG A 53 2.69 -9.67 6.57
N VAL A 54 1.46 -9.31 6.94
CA VAL A 54 1.13 -8.16 7.80
C VAL A 54 1.08 -8.56 9.27
N PHE A 55 0.50 -9.72 9.57
CA PHE A 55 0.24 -10.18 10.94
C PHE A 55 0.86 -11.57 11.15
N GLN A 56 1.74 -11.69 12.14
CA GLN A 56 2.42 -12.93 12.51
C GLN A 56 2.53 -13.00 14.04
N ASP A 57 2.24 -14.18 14.61
CA ASP A 57 2.41 -14.45 16.04
C ASP A 57 1.78 -13.40 16.98
N GLY A 58 0.59 -12.90 16.64
CA GLY A 58 -0.11 -11.89 17.45
C GLY A 58 0.37 -10.44 17.25
N VAL A 59 1.23 -10.20 16.25
CA VAL A 59 1.89 -8.90 16.03
C VAL A 59 1.77 -8.46 14.58
N PHE A 60 1.37 -7.20 14.39
CA PHE A 60 1.36 -6.51 13.11
C PHE A 60 2.72 -5.90 12.80
N LYS A 61 3.14 -5.98 11.53
CA LYS A 61 4.38 -5.39 11.03
C LYS A 61 4.14 -3.92 10.65
N PRO A 62 4.81 -2.95 11.30
CA PRO A 62 4.57 -1.52 11.04
C PRO A 62 4.79 -1.12 9.59
N ASP A 63 5.84 -1.62 8.93
CA ASP A 63 6.16 -1.31 7.53
C ASP A 63 5.04 -1.74 6.57
N GLN A 64 4.40 -2.87 6.85
CA GLN A 64 3.29 -3.38 6.07
C GLN A 64 1.99 -2.60 6.33
N LEU A 65 1.72 -2.22 7.58
CA LEU A 65 0.63 -1.32 7.92
C LEU A 65 0.77 0.04 7.22
N LEU A 66 1.99 0.59 7.16
CA LEU A 66 2.23 1.86 6.45
C LEU A 66 1.96 1.74 4.95
N LYS A 67 2.33 0.62 4.30
CA LYS A 67 1.99 0.36 2.89
C LYS A 67 0.49 0.29 2.68
N ILE A 68 -0.24 -0.39 3.58
CA ILE A 68 -1.70 -0.45 3.54
C ILE A 68 -2.30 0.95 3.73
N GLY A 69 -1.86 1.69 4.74
CA GLY A 69 -2.27 3.07 4.98
C GLY A 69 -2.03 3.95 3.76
N TYR A 70 -0.87 3.83 3.12
CA TYR A 70 -0.53 4.56 1.91
C TYR A 70 -1.53 4.32 0.77
N LEU A 71 -2.03 3.10 0.64
CA LEU A 71 -2.99 2.70 -0.39
C LEU A 71 -4.42 3.12 -0.04
N LEU A 72 -4.82 3.03 1.23
CA LEU A 72 -6.20 3.22 1.69
C LEU A 72 -6.54 4.67 2.11
N THR A 73 -5.54 5.55 2.24
CA THR A 73 -5.75 6.93 2.68
C THR A 73 -5.73 7.94 1.54
N ILE A 74 -6.27 9.13 1.83
CA ILE A 74 -6.27 10.25 0.92
C ILE A 74 -4.91 10.95 0.97
N HIS A 75 -4.41 11.32 -0.20
CA HIS A 75 -3.23 12.18 -0.38
C HIS A 75 -3.68 13.50 -1.01
N ASP A 76 -3.16 14.62 -0.50
CA ASP A 76 -3.61 15.96 -0.92
C ASP A 76 -3.22 16.29 -2.37
N SER A 77 -2.17 15.67 -2.91
CA SER A 77 -1.79 15.78 -4.32
C SER A 77 -0.99 14.57 -4.79
N PRO A 78 -0.90 14.32 -6.12
CA PRO A 78 -0.01 13.31 -6.66
C PRO A 78 1.45 13.48 -6.22
N ARG A 79 1.92 14.73 -6.15
CA ARG A 79 3.26 15.08 -5.67
C ARG A 79 3.46 14.62 -4.23
N LEU A 80 2.55 14.97 -3.32
CA LEU A 80 2.62 14.57 -1.91
C LEU A 80 2.49 13.06 -1.73
N ALA A 81 1.72 12.38 -2.59
CA ALA A 81 1.66 10.91 -2.61
C ALA A 81 3.02 10.30 -2.96
N LEU A 82 3.77 10.86 -3.92
CA LEU A 82 5.11 10.39 -4.26
C LEU A 82 6.13 10.73 -3.19
N GLU A 83 6.00 11.89 -2.54
CA GLU A 83 6.86 12.26 -1.41
C GLU A 83 6.64 11.35 -0.20
N SER A 84 5.39 10.99 0.10
CA SER A 84 5.03 10.02 1.13
C SER A 84 5.57 8.63 0.80
N LEU A 85 5.43 8.19 -0.45
CA LEU A 85 5.98 6.90 -0.92
C LEU A 85 7.50 6.86 -0.81
N TRP A 86 8.17 7.97 -1.14
CA TRP A 86 9.61 8.10 -0.93
C TRP A 86 9.98 7.98 0.55
N GLY A 87 9.22 8.59 1.46
CA GLY A 87 9.43 8.44 2.90
C GLY A 87 9.33 6.99 3.38
N LEU A 88 8.44 6.19 2.79
CA LEU A 88 8.34 4.75 3.10
C LEU A 88 9.50 3.93 2.53
N ILE A 89 9.98 4.28 1.34
CA ILE A 89 11.14 3.66 0.69
C ILE A 89 12.43 4.02 1.43
N ASN A 90 12.53 5.26 1.93
CA ASN A 90 13.73 5.81 2.51
C ASN A 90 13.48 6.35 3.93
N PRO A 91 13.14 5.48 4.89
CA PRO A 91 12.78 5.90 6.25
C PRO A 91 13.96 6.56 7.00
N ASN A 92 15.19 6.24 6.60
CA ASN A 92 16.41 6.79 7.19
C ASN A 92 16.83 8.13 6.58
N MET A 93 16.08 8.66 5.60
CA MET A 93 16.36 9.92 4.93
C MET A 93 17.75 9.98 4.30
N GLU A 94 18.21 8.86 3.74
CA GLU A 94 19.47 8.79 2.99
C GLU A 94 19.39 9.63 1.72
N GLU A 95 20.54 10.09 1.20
CA GLU A 95 20.55 10.87 -0.05
C GLU A 95 20.11 10.04 -1.25
N TYR A 96 20.45 8.75 -1.24
CA TYR A 96 20.20 7.81 -2.32
C TYR A 96 19.66 6.48 -1.79
N VAL A 97 18.86 5.81 -2.61
CA VAL A 97 18.42 4.43 -2.38
C VAL A 97 18.76 3.58 -3.59
N GLU A 98 19.16 2.34 -3.36
CA GLU A 98 19.45 1.38 -4.43
C GLU A 98 18.18 1.10 -5.27
N ASN A 99 18.28 1.21 -6.59
CA ASN A 99 17.17 1.04 -7.52
C ASN A 99 16.49 -0.34 -7.37
N ASN A 100 17.30 -1.39 -7.15
CA ASN A 100 16.78 -2.74 -6.92
C ASN A 100 15.90 -2.83 -5.67
N TYR A 101 16.24 -2.07 -4.61
CA TYR A 101 15.41 -2.01 -3.42
C TYR A 101 14.09 -1.29 -3.69
N ILE A 102 14.12 -0.16 -4.40
CA ILE A 102 12.90 0.58 -4.80
C ILE A 102 11.98 -0.33 -5.61
N LYS A 103 12.52 -1.06 -6.58
CA LYS A 103 11.77 -2.03 -7.38
C LYS A 103 11.09 -3.08 -6.50
N SER A 104 11.86 -3.73 -5.62
CA SER A 104 11.31 -4.74 -4.70
C SER A 104 10.25 -4.16 -3.76
N PHE A 105 10.43 -2.93 -3.27
CA PHE A 105 9.45 -2.24 -2.45
C PHE A 105 8.12 -2.05 -3.20
N LEU A 106 8.17 -1.64 -4.47
CA LEU A 106 6.97 -1.42 -5.27
C LEU A 106 6.28 -2.73 -5.65
N GLU A 107 7.04 -3.78 -5.96
CA GLU A 107 6.49 -5.13 -6.15
C GLU A 107 5.71 -5.59 -4.89
N ASP A 108 6.27 -5.35 -3.70
CA ASP A 108 5.58 -5.63 -2.43
C ASP A 108 4.39 -4.69 -2.19
N LEU A 109 4.43 -3.44 -2.65
CA LEU A 109 3.29 -2.52 -2.57
C LEU A 109 2.14 -2.97 -3.47
N PHE A 110 2.43 -3.49 -4.68
CA PHE A 110 1.42 -3.98 -5.63
C PHE A 110 0.74 -5.28 -5.22
N TYR A 111 1.34 -6.03 -4.28
CA TYR A 111 0.72 -7.21 -3.68
C TYR A 111 -0.69 -6.91 -3.15
N TYR A 112 -0.86 -5.79 -2.43
CA TYR A 112 -2.12 -5.45 -1.79
C TYR A 112 -3.26 -5.13 -2.77
N PRO A 113 -3.10 -4.20 -3.71
CA PRO A 113 -4.19 -3.81 -4.60
C PRO A 113 -4.45 -4.81 -5.74
N VAL A 114 -3.50 -5.74 -6.02
CA VAL A 114 -3.64 -6.73 -7.11
C VAL A 114 -3.73 -8.15 -6.57
N ASP A 115 -2.61 -8.71 -6.10
CA ASP A 115 -2.50 -10.13 -5.75
C ASP A 115 -3.48 -10.53 -4.63
N LEU A 116 -3.53 -9.74 -3.56
CA LEU A 116 -4.39 -10.01 -2.41
C LEU A 116 -5.87 -9.86 -2.77
N HIS A 117 -6.20 -8.88 -3.61
CA HIS A 117 -7.57 -8.71 -4.11
C HIS A 117 -7.99 -9.87 -5.00
N LEU A 118 -7.11 -10.35 -5.87
CA LEU A 118 -7.36 -11.51 -6.70
C LEU A 118 -7.54 -12.76 -5.84
N GLU A 119 -6.67 -12.96 -4.84
CA GLU A 119 -6.78 -14.04 -3.86
C GLU A 119 -8.13 -14.00 -3.13
N TYR A 120 -8.56 -12.81 -2.69
CA TYR A 120 -9.87 -12.61 -2.07
C TYR A 120 -11.02 -12.97 -3.02
N GLN A 121 -11.00 -12.47 -4.27
CA GLN A 121 -12.02 -12.79 -5.28
C GLN A 121 -12.09 -14.29 -5.59
N LEU A 122 -10.95 -14.98 -5.60
CA LEU A 122 -10.91 -16.42 -5.86
C LEU A 122 -11.45 -17.26 -4.71
N LYS A 123 -11.34 -16.77 -3.47
CA LYS A 123 -11.77 -17.47 -2.24
C LYS A 123 -13.16 -17.09 -1.75
N THR A 124 -13.67 -15.92 -2.11
CA THR A 124 -15.00 -15.46 -1.69
C THR A 124 -16.12 -16.22 -2.41
N GLN A 125 -17.25 -16.39 -1.72
CA GLN A 125 -18.45 -17.03 -2.27
C GLN A 125 -19.16 -16.14 -3.30
N HIS A 126 -18.98 -14.82 -3.20
CA HIS A 126 -19.59 -13.82 -4.07
C HIS A 126 -18.61 -13.35 -5.14
N LYS A 127 -18.19 -14.27 -6.02
CA LYS A 127 -17.26 -13.97 -7.10
C LYS A 127 -17.86 -12.96 -8.08
N ASN A 128 -17.12 -11.91 -8.38
CA ASN A 128 -17.43 -11.03 -9.50
C ASN A 128 -16.45 -11.34 -10.64
N GLY A 129 -16.96 -11.96 -11.72
CA GLY A 129 -16.15 -12.37 -12.86
C GLY A 129 -15.45 -11.20 -13.58
N GLU A 130 -16.09 -10.04 -13.66
CA GLU A 130 -15.51 -8.84 -14.28
C GLU A 130 -14.33 -8.30 -13.45
N ILE A 131 -14.46 -8.30 -12.13
CA ILE A 131 -13.38 -7.88 -11.23
C ILE A 131 -12.23 -8.89 -11.27
N GLU A 132 -12.52 -10.20 -11.33
CA GLU A 132 -11.49 -11.23 -11.45
C GLU A 132 -10.69 -11.08 -12.75
N GLU A 133 -11.35 -10.95 -13.90
CA GLU A 133 -10.70 -10.78 -15.20
C GLU A 133 -9.82 -9.52 -15.22
N TYR A 134 -10.33 -8.40 -14.73
CA TYR A 134 -9.57 -7.17 -14.60
C TYR A 134 -8.32 -7.32 -13.70
N LEU A 135 -8.46 -7.99 -12.55
CA LEU A 135 -7.33 -8.22 -11.65
C LEU A 135 -6.26 -9.14 -12.26
N ARG A 136 -6.65 -10.10 -13.12
CA ARG A 136 -5.71 -10.95 -13.86
C ARG A 136 -4.94 -10.16 -14.91
N GLU A 137 -5.61 -9.29 -15.66
CA GLU A 137 -4.92 -8.40 -16.62
C GLU A 137 -3.91 -7.48 -15.92
N LEU A 138 -4.26 -6.97 -14.74
CA LEU A 138 -3.36 -6.18 -13.91
C LEU A 138 -2.17 -7.02 -13.41
N ASP A 139 -2.41 -8.24 -12.96
CA ASP A 139 -1.37 -9.15 -12.47
C ASP A 139 -0.32 -9.44 -13.56
N GLU A 140 -0.76 -9.64 -14.80
CA GLU A 140 0.11 -9.88 -15.95
C GLU A 140 0.93 -8.64 -16.36
N THR A 141 0.40 -7.44 -16.14
CA THR A 141 1.00 -6.19 -16.62
C THR A 141 1.80 -5.42 -15.57
N LYS A 142 1.58 -5.66 -14.27
CA LYS A 142 2.20 -4.88 -13.17
C LYS A 142 3.73 -4.87 -13.22
N ASN A 143 4.36 -5.99 -13.53
CA ASN A 143 5.82 -6.09 -13.57
C ASN A 143 6.41 -5.29 -14.73
N ASN A 144 5.72 -5.25 -15.87
CA ASN A 144 6.11 -4.44 -17.02
C ASN A 144 5.99 -2.95 -16.67
N ALA A 145 4.91 -2.53 -16.00
CA ALA A 145 4.75 -1.16 -15.54
C ALA A 145 5.89 -0.72 -14.59
N ILE A 146 6.26 -1.58 -13.63
CA ILE A 146 7.40 -1.32 -12.73
C ILE A 146 8.70 -1.21 -13.54
N ASN A 147 8.98 -2.18 -14.42
CA ASN A 147 10.18 -2.13 -15.26
C ASN A 147 10.23 -0.87 -16.13
N GLU A 148 9.10 -0.43 -16.67
CA GLU A 148 9.01 0.80 -17.47
C GLU A 148 9.28 2.08 -16.68
N ILE A 149 9.01 2.09 -15.38
CA ILE A 149 9.32 3.23 -14.50
C ILE A 149 10.83 3.25 -14.20
N PHE A 150 11.43 2.08 -13.92
CA PHE A 150 12.78 2.00 -13.34
C PHE A 150 13.90 1.67 -14.33
N TRP A 151 13.62 1.29 -15.58
CA TRP A 151 14.68 0.93 -16.55
C TRP A 151 15.63 2.08 -16.90
N LYS A 152 15.22 3.33 -16.69
CA LYS A 152 16.05 4.53 -16.95
C LYS A 152 16.76 5.07 -15.72
N LEU A 153 16.46 4.52 -14.54
CA LEU A 153 17.03 5.03 -13.31
C LEU A 153 18.40 4.41 -13.05
N ASP A 154 19.33 5.25 -12.60
CA ASP A 154 20.67 4.83 -12.19
C ASP A 154 20.60 3.82 -11.04
N ALA A 155 21.71 3.13 -10.77
CA ALA A 155 21.79 2.17 -9.67
C ALA A 155 21.43 2.79 -8.31
N LYS A 156 21.76 4.08 -8.13
CA LYS A 156 21.42 4.88 -6.96
C LYS A 156 20.47 5.99 -7.37
N VAL A 157 19.32 6.05 -6.72
CA VAL A 157 18.21 6.94 -7.09
C VAL A 157 18.04 7.98 -5.99
N SER A 158 17.99 9.26 -6.35
CA SER A 158 17.63 10.32 -5.41
C SER A 158 16.11 10.51 -5.34
N LYS A 159 15.64 11.26 -4.32
CA LYS A 159 14.22 11.65 -4.24
C LYS A 159 13.73 12.36 -5.51
N ALA A 160 14.58 13.21 -6.10
CA ALA A 160 14.22 13.98 -7.30
C ALA A 160 14.02 13.04 -8.50
N ASP A 161 14.97 12.12 -8.72
CA ASP A 161 14.92 11.15 -9.82
C ASP A 161 13.71 10.22 -9.69
N PHE A 162 13.42 9.78 -8.45
CA PHE A 162 12.24 8.97 -8.15
C PHE A 162 10.94 9.71 -8.50
N ILE A 163 10.77 10.94 -8.01
CA ILE A 163 9.53 11.69 -8.24
C ILE A 163 9.35 12.01 -9.73
N ASP A 164 10.42 12.37 -10.44
CA ASP A 164 10.38 12.64 -11.88
C ASP A 164 9.98 11.40 -12.68
N SER A 165 10.60 10.26 -12.37
CA SER A 165 10.31 8.98 -13.06
C SER A 165 8.91 8.45 -12.78
N CYS A 166 8.40 8.63 -11.56
CA CYS A 166 7.09 8.13 -11.14
C CYS A 166 5.94 9.07 -11.55
N GLY A 167 6.20 10.39 -11.66
CA GLY A 167 5.23 11.48 -11.75
C GLY A 167 4.09 11.29 -12.75
N ASN A 168 4.36 10.71 -13.93
CA ASN A 168 3.36 10.50 -14.99
C ASN A 168 2.91 9.04 -15.15
N LYS A 169 3.63 8.08 -14.57
CA LYS A 169 3.45 6.64 -14.82
C LYS A 169 2.73 5.96 -13.67
N LEU A 170 3.20 6.18 -12.44
CA LEU A 170 2.58 5.64 -11.24
C LEU A 170 1.21 6.29 -11.01
N THR A 171 1.07 7.59 -11.28
CA THR A 171 -0.19 8.37 -11.26
C THR A 171 -1.31 7.73 -12.10
N ALA A 172 -0.99 7.19 -13.26
CA ALA A 172 -1.93 6.42 -14.09
C ALA A 172 -2.18 5.00 -13.56
N SER A 173 -1.17 4.36 -12.95
CA SER A 173 -1.29 3.05 -12.29
C SER A 173 -2.04 3.09 -10.94
N TYR A 174 -2.21 4.27 -10.30
CA TYR A 174 -3.16 4.43 -9.19
C TYR A 174 -4.62 4.24 -9.61
N LYS A 175 -4.92 3.91 -10.88
CA LYS A 175 -6.23 3.36 -11.24
C LYS A 175 -6.58 2.10 -10.43
N ILE A 176 -5.61 1.37 -9.88
CA ILE A 176 -5.93 0.26 -8.96
C ILE A 176 -6.48 0.79 -7.60
N ARG A 177 -6.20 2.04 -7.21
CA ARG A 177 -6.89 2.71 -6.07
C ARG A 177 -8.38 2.90 -6.33
N SER A 178 -8.83 2.95 -7.58
CA SER A 178 -10.21 3.34 -7.92
C SER A 178 -11.27 2.27 -7.63
N LEU A 179 -10.90 1.07 -7.17
CA LEU A 179 -11.85 0.02 -6.77
C LEU A 179 -11.90 -0.27 -5.25
N VAL A 180 -11.11 0.43 -4.42
CA VAL A 180 -11.12 0.22 -2.96
C VAL A 180 -11.62 1.44 -2.17
N GLN A 181 -11.48 2.67 -2.67
CA GLN A 181 -12.35 3.83 -2.35
C GLN A 181 -11.92 5.08 -3.15
N PRO A 182 -12.84 6.05 -3.39
CA PRO A 182 -12.69 7.05 -4.44
C PRO A 182 -11.68 8.14 -4.07
N ILE A 183 -10.82 8.48 -5.03
CA ILE A 183 -10.32 9.85 -5.13
C ILE A 183 -11.58 10.72 -5.26
N ARG A 184 -11.80 11.64 -4.31
CA ARG A 184 -12.72 12.75 -4.58
C ARG A 184 -12.12 13.49 -5.77
N ASN A 185 -12.70 13.30 -6.94
CA ASN A 185 -12.50 14.24 -8.02
C ASN A 185 -12.88 15.61 -7.44
N LEU A 186 -11.88 16.46 -7.24
CA LEU A 186 -12.12 17.87 -7.01
C LEU A 186 -12.65 18.40 -8.35
N GLU A 187 -13.97 18.51 -8.45
CA GLU A 187 -14.61 19.48 -9.34
C GLU A 187 -14.26 20.90 -8.87
#